data_AF-A0A5B7ABJ9-F1
#
_entry.id   AF-A0A5B7ABJ9-F1
#
_cell.length_a   1.000
_cell.length_b   1.000
_cell.length_c   1.000
_cell.angle_alpha   90.00
_cell.angle_beta   90.00
_cell.angle_gamma   90.00
#
_symmetry.space_group_name_H-M   'P 1'
#
loop_
_entity.id
_entity.type
_entity.pdbx_description
1 polymer ?
#
loop_
_entity_poly.entity_id
_entity_poly.type
_entity_poly.pdbx_seq_one_letter_code
_entity_poly.pdbx_strand_id
1 'polypeptide(L)'
;MHCVMHSVPVSSIQEGGTAPTPVSFPHSFHEKHSPSPASKGKESVTDFSSPSLVASPVSVPVSKDPLILKNKAPRWHEQLQCWCLNFKGRVTVASVKNFQLVAAVDPSHNVSAAEQEKVILQFGKIGKDIFTMDYRYPLSAFQAFAICLSSFDTKPACE
;
A
#
# COMPACT_ATOMS: atom_id res chain seq x y z
N MET A 1 17.43 7.98 -13.38
CA MET A 1 16.08 7.63 -12.93
C MET A 1 15.93 8.19 -11.51
N HIS A 2 14.99 9.11 -11.28
CA HIS A 2 14.75 9.72 -9.97
C HIS A 2 13.38 9.25 -9.47
N CYS A 3 13.38 8.38 -8.46
CA CYS A 3 12.16 7.82 -7.86
C CYS A 3 12.15 8.20 -6.38
N VAL A 4 11.08 8.86 -5.94
CA VAL A 4 10.88 9.26 -4.54
C VAL A 4 9.66 8.52 -4.02
N MET A 5 9.84 7.73 -2.98
CA MET A 5 8.75 7.07 -2.25
C MET A 5 8.66 7.69 -0.85
N HIS A 6 7.48 8.18 -0.49
CA HIS A 6 7.23 8.69 0.86
C HIS A 6 6.90 7.53 1.81
N SER A 7 7.37 7.63 3.06
CA SER A 7 7.02 6.67 4.11
C SER A 7 5.55 6.82 4.49
N VAL A 8 4.83 5.70 4.60
CA VAL A 8 3.49 5.67 5.18
C VAL A 8 3.64 5.86 6.70
N PRO A 9 3.00 6.85 7.33
CA PRO A 9 3.10 7.04 8.78
C PRO A 9 2.25 6.02 9.54
N VAL A 10 2.64 5.69 10.78
CA VAL A 10 1.88 4.76 11.65
C VAL A 10 0.44 5.21 11.89
N SER A 11 0.17 6.51 11.93
CA SER A 11 -1.18 7.09 12.05
C SER A 11 -2.14 6.66 10.94
N SER A 12 -1.62 6.19 9.79
CA SER A 12 -2.44 5.75 8.66
C SER A 12 -3.36 4.59 9.02
N ILE A 13 -3.03 3.76 10.01
CA ILE A 13 -3.88 2.60 10.37
C ILE A 13 -5.02 2.96 11.34
N GLN A 14 -5.02 4.17 11.89
CA GLN A 14 -6.04 4.63 12.83
C GLN A 14 -7.30 5.08 12.08
N GLU A 15 -8.41 5.20 12.81
CA GLU A 15 -9.66 5.71 12.24
C GLU A 15 -9.47 7.13 11.71
N GLY A 16 -9.79 7.36 10.42
CA GLY A 16 -9.55 8.63 9.74
C GLY A 16 -8.09 8.88 9.31
N GLY A 17 -7.17 7.95 9.55
CA GLY A 17 -5.78 8.04 9.11
C GLY A 17 -5.64 8.05 7.58
N THR A 18 -4.71 8.85 7.05
CA THR A 18 -4.45 8.96 5.60
C THR A 18 -3.01 8.61 5.25
N ALA A 19 -2.84 7.84 4.17
CA ALA A 19 -1.54 7.49 3.61
C ALA A 19 -1.21 8.45 2.46
N PRO A 20 0.08 8.76 2.23
CA PRO A 20 0.53 9.60 1.11
C PRO A 20 0.41 8.83 -0.21
N THR A 21 -0.83 8.64 -0.67
CA THR A 21 -1.17 8.00 -1.94
C THR A 21 -1.65 9.07 -2.91
N PRO A 22 -1.04 9.22 -4.11
CA PRO A 22 -1.56 10.12 -5.12
C PRO A 22 -2.96 9.65 -5.55
N VAL A 23 -3.97 10.48 -5.30
CA VAL A 23 -5.36 10.22 -5.71
C VAL A 23 -5.62 10.63 -7.17
N SER A 24 -4.66 11.31 -7.80
CA SER A 24 -4.73 11.74 -9.18
C SER A 24 -3.37 11.56 -9.86
N PHE A 25 -3.41 11.05 -11.09
CA PHE A 25 -2.28 11.17 -11.98
C PHE A 25 -2.24 12.62 -12.49
N PRO A 26 -1.09 13.32 -12.45
CA PRO A 26 -0.99 14.60 -13.13
C PRO A 26 -1.36 14.37 -14.60
N HIS A 27 -2.31 15.16 -15.10
CA HIS A 27 -2.74 15.12 -16.50
C HIS A 27 -1.52 15.03 -17.41
N SER A 28 -1.48 13.99 -18.25
CA SER A 28 -0.34 13.69 -19.11
C SER A 28 0.10 14.94 -19.86
N PHE A 29 1.42 15.12 -19.98
CA PHE A 29 2.06 16.09 -20.85
C PHE A 29 1.37 16.09 -22.23
N HIS A 30 0.53 17.08 -22.48
CA HIS A 30 0.10 17.36 -23.84
C HIS A 30 1.33 17.92 -24.55
N GLU A 31 2.05 17.05 -25.26
CA GLU A 31 2.99 17.50 -26.28
C GLU A 31 2.26 18.47 -27.20
N LYS A 32 2.68 19.74 -27.18
CA LYS A 32 2.29 20.72 -28.19
C LYS A 32 3.02 20.37 -29.48
N HIS A 33 2.51 19.41 -30.23
CA HIS A 33 2.83 19.30 -31.66
C HIS A 33 2.08 20.43 -32.39
N SER A 34 2.85 21.39 -32.90
CA SER A 34 2.34 22.43 -33.80
C SER A 34 2.03 21.83 -35.17
N PRO A 35 0.94 22.27 -35.81
CA PRO A 35 1.11 22.87 -37.14
C PRO A 35 0.23 24.12 -37.35
N SER A 36 0.81 25.14 -37.98
CA SER A 36 0.14 26.31 -38.57
C SER A 36 -0.30 26.04 -40.03
N PRO A 37 -1.09 26.89 -40.73
CA PRO A 37 -2.05 27.93 -40.31
C PRO A 37 -3.43 27.86 -41.03
N ALA A 38 -4.32 28.79 -40.62
CA ALA A 38 -5.47 29.39 -41.34
C ALA A 38 -6.88 28.78 -41.20
N SER A 39 -7.77 29.46 -40.47
CA SER A 39 -8.76 30.41 -41.04
C SER A 39 -9.65 31.03 -39.94
N LYS A 40 -10.17 32.23 -40.22
CA LYS A 40 -10.83 33.19 -39.33
C LYS A 40 -12.19 32.71 -38.79
N GLY A 41 -12.53 33.08 -37.54
CA GLY A 41 -13.91 33.07 -37.06
C GLY A 41 -14.12 33.40 -35.57
N LYS A 42 -14.26 34.70 -35.27
CA LYS A 42 -15.16 35.39 -34.31
C LYS A 42 -15.35 34.90 -32.85
N GLU A 43 -15.27 35.89 -31.95
CA GLU A 43 -15.30 35.90 -30.47
C GLU A 43 -16.55 35.30 -29.80
N SER A 44 -16.40 34.78 -28.56
CA SER A 44 -17.20 35.26 -27.41
C SER A 44 -16.59 34.85 -26.07
N VAL A 45 -16.56 35.82 -25.17
CA VAL A 45 -16.18 35.81 -23.75
C VAL A 45 -17.05 34.84 -22.93
N THR A 46 -16.43 34.08 -22.02
CA THR A 46 -16.98 33.78 -20.69
C THR A 46 -15.86 33.45 -19.71
N ASP A 47 -15.65 34.35 -18.76
CA ASP A 47 -14.88 34.15 -17.53
C ASP A 47 -15.41 32.93 -16.77
N PHE A 48 -14.50 32.06 -16.33
CA PHE A 48 -14.78 31.17 -15.20
C PHE A 48 -13.61 31.23 -14.22
N SER A 49 -13.77 32.15 -13.27
CA SER A 49 -13.03 32.20 -12.01
C SER A 49 -13.02 30.82 -11.34
N SER A 50 -11.84 30.24 -11.19
CA SER A 50 -11.65 29.08 -10.32
C SER A 50 -11.26 29.57 -8.92
N PRO A 51 -11.98 29.16 -7.86
CA PRO A 51 -11.67 29.57 -6.51
C PRO A 51 -10.38 28.90 -6.03
N SER A 52 -9.41 29.71 -5.62
CA SER A 52 -8.26 29.29 -4.85
C SER A 52 -8.72 28.79 -3.48
N LEU A 53 -9.02 27.50 -3.37
CA LEU A 53 -9.17 26.84 -2.09
C LEU A 53 -7.78 26.55 -1.52
N VAL A 54 -7.20 27.57 -0.88
CA VAL A 54 -6.12 27.38 0.08
C VAL A 54 -6.74 26.76 1.32
N ALA A 55 -6.92 25.44 1.28
CA ALA A 55 -7.16 24.67 2.49
C ALA A 55 -5.81 24.55 3.21
N SER A 56 -5.55 25.46 4.15
CA SER A 56 -4.48 25.30 5.12
C SER A 56 -4.71 23.98 5.86
N PRO A 57 -3.80 22.98 5.80
CA PRO A 57 -3.95 21.81 6.63
C PRO A 57 -3.64 22.26 8.06
N VAL A 58 -4.66 22.17 8.93
CA VAL A 58 -4.48 22.17 10.37
C VAL A 58 -3.47 21.08 10.68
N SER A 59 -2.25 21.48 11.00
CA SER A 59 -1.16 20.57 11.36
C SER A 59 -1.41 20.03 12.76
N VAL A 60 -2.29 19.04 12.86
CA VAL A 60 -2.21 18.08 13.96
C VAL A 60 -0.80 17.49 13.86
N PRO A 61 -0.02 17.38 14.95
CA PRO A 61 1.29 16.76 14.91
C PRO A 61 1.09 15.27 14.62
N VAL A 62 0.99 14.92 13.34
CA VAL A 62 1.00 13.53 12.89
C VAL A 62 2.39 13.00 13.25
N SER A 63 2.45 11.97 14.08
CA SER A 63 3.69 11.27 14.36
C SER A 63 4.33 10.88 13.02
N LYS A 64 5.55 11.38 12.78
CA LYS A 64 6.30 11.10 11.55
C LYS A 64 6.85 9.68 11.52
N ASP A 65 6.55 8.87 12.53
CA ASP A 65 7.07 7.52 12.66
C ASP A 65 6.55 6.67 11.50
N PRO A 66 7.45 5.99 10.77
CA PRO A 66 7.05 5.13 9.67
C PRO A 66 6.22 3.96 10.21
N LEU A 67 5.22 3.54 9.43
CA LEU A 67 4.51 2.30 9.67
C LEU A 67 5.47 1.13 9.47
N ILE A 68 5.81 0.48 10.56
CA ILE A 68 6.59 -0.75 10.53
C ILE A 68 5.63 -1.93 10.41
N LEU A 69 5.91 -2.84 9.48
CA LEU A 69 5.18 -4.09 9.32
C LEU A 69 6.06 -5.27 9.75
N LYS A 70 5.47 -6.25 10.42
CA LYS A 70 6.14 -7.49 10.83
C LYS A 70 5.33 -8.70 10.38
N ASN A 71 6.02 -9.84 10.24
CA ASN A 71 5.34 -11.11 10.02
C ASN A 71 4.47 -11.43 11.25
N LYS A 72 3.23 -11.85 11.02
CA LYS A 72 2.33 -12.31 12.06
C LYS A 72 2.89 -13.59 12.66
N ALA A 73 2.95 -13.66 13.99
CA ALA A 73 3.36 -14.88 14.67
C ALA A 73 2.40 -16.03 14.31
N PRO A 74 2.92 -17.22 13.95
CA PRO A 74 2.07 -18.37 13.71
C PRO A 74 1.38 -18.80 15.00
N ARG A 75 0.23 -19.47 14.87
CA ARG A 75 -0.51 -20.03 15.99
C ARG A 75 -0.37 -21.54 15.98
N TRP A 76 -0.27 -22.13 17.17
CA TRP A 76 -0.29 -23.58 17.32
C TRP A 76 -1.64 -24.14 16.90
N HIS A 77 -1.63 -25.14 16.03
CA HIS A 77 -2.83 -25.84 15.59
C HIS A 77 -2.85 -27.25 16.17
N GLU A 78 -3.59 -27.46 17.26
CA GLU A 78 -3.60 -28.72 18.02
C GLU A 78 -3.85 -29.95 17.14
N GLN A 79 -4.85 -29.94 16.26
CA GLN A 79 -5.18 -31.14 15.47
C GLN A 79 -4.11 -31.51 14.44
N LEU A 80 -3.34 -30.52 13.97
CA LEU A 80 -2.29 -30.71 12.95
C LEU A 80 -0.90 -30.78 13.57
N GLN A 81 -0.78 -30.53 14.88
CA GLN A 81 0.46 -30.47 15.65
C GLN A 81 1.54 -29.63 14.96
N CYS A 82 1.16 -28.45 14.47
CA CYS A 82 2.06 -27.54 13.76
C CYS A 82 1.77 -26.07 14.03
N TRP A 83 2.78 -25.22 13.82
CA TRP A 83 2.64 -23.77 13.84
C TRP A 83 2.16 -23.30 12.47
N CYS A 84 0.97 -22.72 12.40
CA CYS A 84 0.40 -22.25 11.14
C CYS A 84 -0.28 -20.89 11.25
N LEU A 85 -0.35 -20.19 10.12
CA LEU A 85 -1.16 -19.00 9.97
C LEU A 85 -2.54 -19.37 9.42
N ASN A 86 -3.57 -18.61 9.80
CA ASN A 86 -4.92 -18.80 9.27
C ASN A 86 -5.13 -17.94 8.03
N PHE A 87 -4.99 -18.56 6.86
CA PHE A 87 -5.19 -17.92 5.56
C PHE A 87 -6.65 -17.94 5.07
N LYS A 88 -7.61 -18.44 5.88
CA LYS A 88 -9.04 -18.49 5.55
C LYS A 88 -9.33 -19.13 4.17
N GLY A 89 -8.58 -20.17 3.82
CA GLY A 89 -8.71 -20.88 2.53
C GLY A 89 -8.06 -20.18 1.33
N ARG A 90 -7.45 -18.99 1.50
CA ARG A 90 -6.77 -18.26 0.41
C ARG A 90 -5.42 -18.85 0.01
N VAL A 91 -4.83 -19.66 0.89
CA VAL A 91 -3.54 -20.34 0.69
C VAL A 91 -3.77 -21.82 0.93
N THR A 92 -3.40 -22.63 -0.05
CA THR A 92 -3.71 -24.07 -0.08
C THR A 92 -2.46 -24.95 -0.22
N VAL A 93 -1.32 -24.36 -0.58
CA VAL A 93 -0.06 -25.08 -0.79
C VAL A 93 0.97 -24.57 0.21
N ALA A 94 1.65 -25.49 0.89
CA ALA A 94 2.75 -25.16 1.80
C ALA A 94 3.91 -24.48 1.05
N SER A 95 4.43 -23.39 1.61
CA SER A 95 5.58 -22.67 1.07
C SER A 95 6.18 -21.76 2.13
N VAL A 96 7.50 -21.57 2.08
CA VAL A 96 8.19 -20.52 2.86
C VAL A 96 7.78 -19.10 2.47
N LYS A 97 7.08 -18.96 1.33
CA LYS A 97 6.52 -17.68 0.87
C LYS A 97 5.13 -17.38 1.43
N ASN A 98 4.57 -18.27 2.24
CA ASN A 98 3.27 -18.03 2.87
C ASN A 98 3.45 -17.13 4.09
N PHE A 99 2.97 -15.89 4.04
CA PHE A 99 3.11 -14.95 5.15
C PHE A 99 1.89 -14.02 5.28
N GLN A 100 1.72 -13.49 6.48
CA GLN A 100 0.81 -12.39 6.78
C GLN A 100 1.60 -11.27 7.45
N LEU A 101 1.44 -10.03 7.00
CA LEU A 101 2.02 -8.86 7.64
C LEU A 101 0.96 -8.11 8.45
N VAL A 102 1.36 -7.70 9.65
CA VAL A 102 0.58 -6.88 10.59
C VAL A 102 1.41 -5.68 11.02
N ALA A 103 0.75 -4.65 11.54
CA ALA A 103 1.45 -3.47 12.05
C ALA A 103 2.29 -3.83 13.29
N ALA A 104 3.56 -3.41 13.29
CA ALA A 104 4.42 -3.42 14.46
C ALA A 104 4.30 -2.05 15.15
N VAL A 105 3.29 -1.93 16.00
CA VAL A 105 2.98 -0.68 16.69
C VAL A 105 3.56 -0.70 18.10
N ASP A 106 4.21 0.40 18.48
CA ASP A 106 4.65 0.58 19.86
C ASP A 106 3.44 0.84 20.77
N PRO A 107 3.42 0.32 22.02
CA PRO A 107 2.32 0.58 22.96
C PRO A 107 1.98 2.07 23.15
N SER A 108 2.93 2.98 22.91
CA SER A 108 2.73 4.44 22.99
C SER A 108 1.78 5.02 21.94
N HIS A 109 1.56 4.35 20.79
CA HIS A 109 0.75 4.91 19.69
C HIS A 109 -0.77 4.75 19.87
N ASN A 110 -1.26 4.31 21.04
CA ASN A 110 -2.70 4.16 21.37
C ASN A 110 -3.53 3.42 20.30
N VAL A 111 -2.92 2.44 19.59
CA VAL A 111 -3.61 1.62 18.59
C VAL A 111 -4.24 0.40 19.27
N SER A 112 -5.51 0.13 18.98
CA SER A 112 -6.24 -0.99 19.56
C SER A 112 -5.60 -2.35 19.21
N ALA A 113 -5.74 -3.34 20.09
CA ALA A 113 -5.22 -4.70 19.85
C ALA A 113 -5.79 -5.32 18.56
N ALA A 114 -7.06 -5.02 18.24
CA ALA A 114 -7.70 -5.48 17.01
C ALA A 114 -7.01 -4.92 15.75
N GLU A 115 -6.60 -3.65 15.76
CA GLU A 115 -5.85 -3.05 14.65
C GLU A 115 -4.41 -3.57 14.58
N GLN A 116 -3.79 -3.89 15.72
CA GLN A 116 -2.46 -4.51 15.75
C GLN A 116 -2.45 -5.93 15.16
N GLU A 117 -3.54 -6.70 15.33
CA GLU A 117 -3.66 -8.04 14.77
C GLU A 117 -4.19 -8.10 13.33
N LYS A 118 -4.63 -6.96 12.81
CA LYS A 118 -5.22 -6.83 11.48
C LYS A 118 -4.17 -7.11 10.41
N VAL A 119 -4.48 -8.09 9.56
CA VAL A 119 -3.62 -8.45 8.43
C VAL A 119 -3.72 -7.37 7.35
N ILE A 120 -2.60 -6.70 7.10
CA ILE A 120 -2.47 -5.63 6.10
C ILE A 120 -2.06 -6.22 4.74
N LEU A 121 -1.20 -7.25 4.74
CA LEU A 121 -0.81 -7.99 3.54
C LEU A 121 -0.83 -9.48 3.83
N GLN A 122 -1.48 -10.26 2.98
CA GLN A 122 -1.46 -11.71 2.99
C GLN A 122 -0.98 -12.21 1.63
N PHE A 123 0.05 -13.06 1.66
CA PHE A 123 0.60 -13.67 0.46
C PHE A 123 0.78 -15.18 0.68
N GLY A 124 0.49 -15.98 -0.34
CA GLY A 124 0.80 -17.40 -0.27
C GLY A 124 0.48 -18.21 -1.51
N LYS A 125 1.00 -19.43 -1.52
CA LYS A 125 0.99 -20.33 -2.67
C LYS A 125 -0.34 -21.08 -2.80
N ILE A 126 -0.85 -21.18 -4.02
CA ILE A 126 -2.04 -21.97 -4.37
C ILE A 126 -1.82 -22.96 -5.52
N GLY A 127 -0.68 -22.89 -6.23
CA GLY A 127 -0.32 -23.80 -7.32
C GLY A 127 1.16 -23.71 -7.66
N LYS A 128 1.64 -24.45 -8.68
CA LYS A 128 3.08 -24.59 -9.02
C LYS A 128 3.82 -23.24 -9.05
N ASP A 129 3.21 -22.25 -9.71
CA ASP A 129 3.72 -20.87 -9.84
C ASP A 129 2.59 -19.85 -9.64
N ILE A 130 1.57 -20.22 -8.86
CA ILE A 130 0.36 -19.41 -8.64
C ILE A 130 0.28 -19.05 -7.17
N PHE A 131 0.12 -17.75 -6.91
CA PHE A 131 0.05 -17.18 -5.57
C PHE A 131 -1.15 -16.25 -5.44
N THR A 132 -1.69 -16.14 -4.24
CA THR A 132 -2.71 -15.14 -3.89
C THR A 132 -2.05 -13.99 -3.15
N MET A 133 -2.52 -12.77 -3.40
CA MET A 133 -2.08 -11.55 -2.74
C MET A 133 -3.32 -10.74 -2.32
N ASP A 134 -3.60 -10.70 -1.03
CA ASP A 134 -4.65 -9.86 -0.45
C ASP A 134 -3.98 -8.72 0.31
N TYR A 135 -4.18 -7.48 -0.13
CA TYR A 135 -3.64 -6.30 0.53
C TYR A 135 -4.76 -5.37 0.97
N ARG A 136 -4.47 -4.58 2.00
CA ARG A 136 -5.38 -3.57 2.52
C ARG A 136 -4.65 -2.25 2.64
N TYR A 137 -5.46 -1.20 2.73
CA TYR A 137 -5.01 0.10 3.20
C TYR A 137 -4.19 -0.08 4.50
N PRO A 138 -3.03 0.58 4.66
CA PRO A 138 -2.54 1.70 3.85
C PRO A 138 -1.59 1.34 2.69
N LEU A 139 -1.44 0.05 2.36
CA LEU A 139 -0.61 -0.34 1.21
C LEU A 139 -1.33 -0.10 -0.11
N SER A 140 -0.60 0.43 -1.08
CA SER A 140 -0.97 0.37 -2.50
C SER A 140 -0.66 -1.02 -3.09
N ALA A 141 -1.29 -1.34 -4.22
CA ALA A 141 -0.98 -2.56 -4.98
C ALA A 141 0.51 -2.66 -5.34
N PHE A 142 1.14 -1.54 -5.71
CA PHE A 142 2.56 -1.49 -6.06
C PHE A 142 3.46 -1.85 -4.88
N GLN A 143 3.23 -1.24 -3.71
CA GLN A 143 3.98 -1.55 -2.50
C GLN A 143 3.78 -3.01 -2.06
N ALA A 144 2.53 -3.47 -2.04
CA ALA A 144 2.21 -4.86 -1.69
C ALA A 144 2.89 -5.86 -2.63
N PHE A 145 2.84 -5.60 -3.94
CA PHE A 145 3.46 -6.47 -4.94
C PHE A 145 4.99 -6.48 -4.82
N ALA A 146 5.63 -5.31 -4.64
CA ALA A 146 7.08 -5.22 -4.43
C ALA A 146 7.54 -6.01 -3.20
N ILE A 147 6.79 -5.94 -2.08
CA ILE A 147 7.05 -6.74 -0.88
C ILE A 147 6.92 -8.24 -1.18
N CYS A 148 5.90 -8.64 -1.94
CA CYS A 148 5.72 -10.05 -2.29
C CYS A 148 6.87 -10.57 -3.17
N LEU A 149 7.34 -9.76 -4.13
CA LEU A 149 8.48 -10.11 -4.98
C LEU A 149 9.77 -10.31 -4.18
N SER A 150 10.01 -9.53 -3.11
CA SER A 150 11.19 -9.74 -2.27
C SER A 150 11.20 -11.08 -1.54
N SER A 151 10.04 -11.74 -1.39
CA SER A 151 9.96 -13.10 -0.84
C SER A 151 10.45 -14.18 -1.81
N PHE A 152 10.61 -13.84 -3.10
CA PHE A 152 11.18 -14.73 -4.11
C PHE A 152 12.70 -14.75 -4.12
N ASP A 153 13.33 -13.81 -3.41
CA ASP A 153 14.78 -13.75 -3.33
C ASP A 153 15.33 -15.04 -2.71
N THR A 154 16.21 -15.68 -3.45
CA THR A 154 16.91 -16.91 -3.08
C THR A 154 18.15 -16.50 -2.31
N LYS A 155 18.19 -16.75 -1.00
CA LYS A 155 19.50 -16.85 -0.34
C LYS A 155 20.28 -17.93 -1.09
N PRO A 156 21.46 -17.65 -1.67
CA PRO A 156 22.21 -18.62 -2.47
C PRO A 156 22.84 -19.76 -1.66
N ALA A 157 22.33 -20.07 -0.47
CA ALA A 157 22.82 -21.15 0.39
C ALA A 157 21.68 -21.68 1.26
N CYS A 158 21.07 -22.77 0.81
CA CYS A 158 20.50 -23.89 1.58
C CYS A 158 19.64 -24.71 0.62
N GLU A 159 20.28 -25.59 -0.13
CA GLU A 159 19.68 -26.86 -0.56
C GLU A 159 19.74 -27.87 0.59
#